data_AF-A0A9W9V8P6-F1
#
_entry.id   AF-A0A9W9V8P6-F1
#
_cell.length_a   1.000
_cell.length_b   1.000
_cell.length_c   1.000
_cell.angle_alpha   90.00
_cell.angle_beta   90.00
_cell.angle_gamma   90.00
#
_symmetry.space_group_name_H-M   'P 1'
#
loop_
_entity.id
_entity.type
_entity.pdbx_description
1 polymer ?
#
loop_
_entity_poly.entity_id
_entity_poly.type
_entity_poly.pdbx_seq_one_letter_code
_entity_poly.pdbx_strand_id
1 'polypeptide(L)'
;MVENILEQNITSVNLADNPQKLLIVDYGLWYIDVQTHGRRCKLNYPIDSMGCASIPYRLIKTLNSTNVDIQQQLDQGASYNPLAAAIYKARELMKMDGGENSFDEEESEREMPEKWPLDLDDWWIGQGKEAFITWDDIKAVEAEYISELAETLDRLLLCLEETKPQDPDKSDEAYSIFDKVIILGNFCDRSIIRQAVRQSVGDHAPIIGGRKDSDVLLEALAGARMGFMFHEAEHRIEEDQGSQQLGGHEEL
;
A
#
# COMPACT_ATOMS: atom_id res chain seq x y z
N MET A 1 27.72 4.22 -1.21
CA MET A 1 27.86 2.78 -0.86
C MET A 1 26.46 2.30 -0.61
N VAL A 2 25.89 1.51 -1.52
CA VAL A 2 24.48 1.08 -1.45
C VAL A 2 24.43 -0.14 -0.55
N GLU A 3 23.88 0.00 0.66
CA GLU A 3 23.66 -1.14 1.54
C GLU A 3 22.66 -2.09 0.90
N ASN A 4 23.08 -3.34 0.73
CA ASN A 4 22.30 -4.41 0.13
C ASN A 4 21.21 -4.86 1.11
N ILE A 5 19.94 -4.72 0.75
CA ILE A 5 18.79 -5.20 1.55
C ILE A 5 18.88 -6.69 1.86
N LEU A 6 19.63 -7.45 1.06
CA LEU A 6 19.90 -8.88 1.30
C LEU A 6 20.93 -9.13 2.42
N GLU A 7 21.81 -8.16 2.71
CA GLU A 7 22.82 -8.25 3.78
C GLU A 7 22.36 -7.61 5.08
N GLN A 8 21.30 -6.81 5.05
CA GLN A 8 20.55 -6.59 6.27
C GLN A 8 20.02 -7.96 6.68
N ASN A 9 20.60 -8.49 7.74
CA ASN A 9 19.87 -9.28 8.72
C ASN A 9 18.62 -8.45 9.06
N ILE A 10 17.59 -8.54 8.22
CA ILE A 10 16.22 -8.72 8.68
C ILE A 10 16.34 -10.01 9.49
N THR A 11 16.91 -9.85 10.68
CA THR A 11 16.93 -10.80 11.76
C THR A 11 15.55 -11.39 11.67
N SER A 12 15.49 -12.71 11.51
CA SER A 12 14.31 -13.45 11.86
C SER A 12 13.75 -12.75 13.09
N VAL A 13 12.67 -11.99 12.91
CA VAL A 13 11.99 -11.41 14.04
C VAL A 13 11.61 -12.67 14.77
N ASN A 14 12.30 -12.94 15.88
CA ASN A 14 12.09 -14.14 16.64
C ASN A 14 10.76 -13.90 17.37
N LEU A 15 9.67 -13.98 16.61
CA LEU A 15 8.29 -13.69 17.00
C LEU A 15 7.86 -14.64 18.12
N ALA A 16 8.61 -15.72 18.35
CA ALA A 16 8.41 -16.67 19.43
C ALA A 16 8.83 -16.13 20.80
N ASP A 17 9.87 -15.30 20.88
CA ASP A 17 10.45 -14.84 22.15
C ASP A 17 9.99 -13.44 22.55
N ASN A 18 9.55 -12.62 21.59
CA ASN A 18 8.97 -11.31 21.84
C ASN A 18 7.94 -10.98 20.75
N PRO A 19 6.63 -11.18 20.99
CA PRO A 19 5.62 -10.98 19.96
C PRO A 19 5.54 -9.49 19.59
N GLN A 20 6.07 -9.15 18.40
CA GLN A 20 5.93 -7.81 17.85
C GLN A 20 4.48 -7.59 17.40
N LYS A 21 3.90 -6.47 17.80
CA LYS A 21 2.61 -6.00 17.30
C LYS A 21 2.84 -5.30 15.98
N LEU A 22 2.51 -5.99 14.90
CA LEU A 22 2.67 -5.51 13.54
C LEU A 22 1.33 -5.05 12.97
N LEU A 23 1.37 -3.97 12.20
CA LEU A 23 0.32 -3.62 11.25
C LEU A 23 0.87 -3.83 9.83
N ILE A 24 0.17 -4.61 9.02
CA ILE A 24 0.51 -4.84 7.62
C ILE A 24 -0.59 -4.16 6.80
N VAL A 25 -0.19 -3.25 5.91
CA VAL A 25 -1.05 -2.58 4.95
C VAL A 25 -0.60 -3.03 3.56
N ASP A 26 -1.37 -3.93 2.95
CA ASP A 26 -1.18 -4.37 1.57
C ASP A 26 -2.14 -3.58 0.69
N TYR A 27 -1.60 -2.80 -0.25
CA TYR A 27 -2.39 -1.98 -1.14
C TYR A 27 -2.18 -2.39 -2.61
N GLY A 28 -3.28 -2.75 -3.25
CA GLY A 28 -3.35 -3.14 -4.64
C GLY A 28 -4.12 -2.15 -5.50
N LEU A 29 -4.27 -2.50 -6.78
CA LEU A 29 -5.05 -1.71 -7.73
C LEU A 29 -6.52 -1.58 -7.29
N TRP A 30 -7.11 -2.71 -6.87
CA TRP A 30 -8.54 -2.80 -6.62
C TRP A 30 -8.90 -2.83 -5.14
N TYR A 31 -7.99 -3.34 -4.32
CA TYR A 31 -8.25 -3.63 -2.91
C TYR A 31 -7.11 -3.11 -2.04
N ILE A 32 -7.44 -2.79 -0.80
CA ILE A 32 -6.47 -2.66 0.30
C ILE A 32 -6.82 -3.72 1.33
N ASP A 33 -5.83 -4.44 1.80
CA ASP A 33 -5.95 -5.37 2.92
C ASP A 33 -5.13 -4.86 4.10
N VAL A 34 -5.69 -5.00 5.30
CA VAL A 34 -5.03 -4.56 6.53
C VAL A 34 -5.05 -5.71 7.52
N GLN A 35 -3.86 -6.18 7.87
CA GLN A 35 -3.67 -7.29 8.78
C GLN A 35 -2.92 -6.85 10.03
N THR A 36 -3.27 -7.45 11.15
CA THR A 36 -2.52 -7.29 12.39
C THR A 36 -2.48 -8.60 13.17
N HIS A 37 -1.49 -8.74 14.03
CA HIS A 37 -1.36 -9.91 14.88
C HIS A 37 -2.46 -9.93 15.96
N GLY A 38 -3.39 -10.90 15.89
CA GLY A 38 -4.38 -11.13 16.95
C GLY A 38 -5.83 -11.26 16.47
N ARG A 39 -6.77 -10.71 17.26
CA ARG A 39 -8.22 -10.86 17.05
C ARG A 39 -8.68 -10.10 15.80
N ARG A 40 -9.59 -10.73 15.05
CA ARG A 40 -10.21 -10.12 13.86
C ARG A 40 -11.24 -9.08 14.26
N CYS A 41 -10.91 -7.81 14.10
CA CYS A 41 -11.89 -6.74 14.00
C CYS A 41 -12.57 -6.81 12.63
N LYS A 42 -13.90 -6.93 12.60
CA LYS A 42 -14.66 -6.73 11.36
C LYS A 42 -14.84 -5.24 11.17
N LEU A 43 -14.15 -4.68 10.19
CA LEU A 43 -14.39 -3.32 9.75
C LEU A 43 -15.78 -3.23 9.11
N ASN A 44 -16.55 -2.22 9.50
CA ASN A 44 -17.91 -2.00 8.98
C ASN A 44 -17.92 -1.41 7.55
N TYR A 45 -16.76 -1.24 6.92
CA TYR A 45 -16.60 -0.75 5.57
C TYR A 45 -15.51 -1.58 4.87
N PRO A 46 -15.68 -1.95 3.60
CA PRO A 46 -14.63 -2.63 2.88
C PRO A 46 -13.48 -1.65 2.63
N ILE A 47 -12.41 -1.76 3.43
CA ILE A 47 -11.08 -1.24 3.06
C ILE A 47 -10.70 -1.77 1.67
N ASP A 48 -11.14 -3.01 1.36
CA ASP A 48 -11.18 -3.64 0.06
C ASP A 48 -11.67 -2.72 -1.09
N SER A 49 -12.50 -1.70 -0.86
CA SER A 49 -12.94 -0.79 -1.94
C SER A 49 -12.03 0.42 -2.17
N MET A 50 -11.02 0.61 -1.33
CA MET A 50 -10.10 1.76 -1.35
C MET A 50 -8.82 1.49 -2.15
N GLY A 51 -8.80 0.51 -3.06
CA GLY A 51 -7.66 0.29 -3.94
C GLY A 51 -7.25 1.52 -4.74
N CYS A 52 -6.03 1.50 -5.27
CA CYS A 52 -5.43 2.62 -6.00
C CYS A 52 -6.28 3.12 -7.20
N ALA A 53 -7.10 2.26 -7.81
CA ALA A 53 -8.00 2.63 -8.90
C ALA A 53 -9.06 3.67 -8.48
N SER A 54 -9.37 3.78 -7.18
CA SER A 54 -10.34 4.76 -6.68
C SER A 54 -9.92 6.21 -6.95
N ILE A 55 -8.62 6.53 -6.94
CA ILE A 55 -8.09 7.88 -7.22
C ILE A 55 -8.43 8.33 -8.64
N PRO A 56 -8.03 7.60 -9.73
CA PRO A 56 -8.41 8.01 -11.07
C PRO A 56 -9.93 8.02 -11.29
N TYR A 57 -10.71 7.16 -10.63
CA TYR A 57 -12.18 7.24 -10.73
C TYR A 57 -12.76 8.52 -10.09
N ARG A 58 -12.23 8.96 -8.95
CA ARG A 58 -12.62 10.25 -8.33
C ARG A 58 -12.22 11.44 -9.20
N LEU A 59 -11.06 11.36 -9.85
CA LEU A 59 -10.62 12.37 -10.82
C LEU A 59 -11.50 12.40 -12.07
N ILE A 60 -11.94 11.25 -12.57
CA ILE A 60 -12.95 11.20 -13.66
C ILE A 60 -14.23 11.90 -13.23
N LYS A 61 -14.73 11.63 -12.02
CA LYS A 61 -15.94 12.27 -11.51
C LYS A 61 -15.79 13.80 -11.44
N THR A 62 -14.61 14.27 -11.00
CA THR A 62 -14.27 15.69 -10.97
C THR A 62 -14.27 16.28 -12.38
N LEU A 63 -13.54 15.68 -13.33
CA LEU A 63 -13.50 16.11 -14.72
C LEU A 63 -14.87 16.07 -15.41
N ASN A 64 -15.68 15.06 -15.14
CA ASN A 64 -17.03 14.94 -15.67
C ASN A 64 -17.94 16.09 -15.18
N SER A 65 -17.67 16.63 -13.99
CA SER A 65 -18.45 17.76 -13.43
C SER A 65 -17.97 19.13 -13.92
N THR A 66 -16.73 19.26 -14.39
CA THR A 66 -16.11 20.54 -14.76
C THR A 66 -15.84 20.68 -16.27
N ASN A 67 -15.82 19.58 -17.02
CA ASN A 67 -15.52 19.56 -18.45
C ASN A 67 -16.70 18.98 -19.24
N VAL A 68 -17.45 19.87 -19.90
CA VAL A 68 -18.65 19.54 -20.71
C VAL A 68 -18.31 18.58 -21.87
N ASP A 69 -17.09 18.65 -22.41
CA ASP A 69 -16.69 17.80 -23.51
C ASP A 69 -16.44 16.36 -23.04
N ILE A 70 -15.75 16.18 -21.92
CA ILE A 70 -15.60 14.87 -21.26
C ILE A 70 -16.97 14.31 -20.90
N GLN A 71 -17.84 15.13 -20.30
CA GLN A 71 -19.19 14.73 -19.93
C GLN A 71 -19.98 14.23 -21.13
N GLN A 72 -20.00 15.00 -22.22
CA GLN A 72 -20.72 14.64 -23.43
C GLN A 72 -20.23 13.31 -24.03
N GLN A 73 -18.92 13.05 -24.02
CA GLN A 73 -18.37 11.78 -24.51
C GLN A 73 -18.77 10.59 -23.65
N LEU A 74 -18.71 10.74 -22.31
CA LEU A 74 -19.14 9.70 -21.39
C LEU A 74 -20.65 9.41 -21.54
N ASP A 75 -21.48 10.45 -21.71
CA ASP A 75 -22.91 10.32 -21.97
C ASP A 75 -23.21 9.61 -23.30
N GLN A 76 -22.31 9.71 -24.28
CA GLN A 76 -22.39 8.98 -25.56
C GLN A 76 -21.83 7.55 -25.49
N GLY A 77 -21.39 7.11 -24.31
CA GLY A 77 -20.88 5.75 -24.09
C GLY A 77 -19.38 5.59 -24.34
N ALA A 78 -18.61 6.68 -24.38
CA ALA A 78 -17.16 6.58 -24.37
C ALA A 78 -16.68 5.81 -23.13
N SER A 79 -15.63 5.00 -23.31
CA SER A 79 -15.17 4.10 -22.24
C SER A 79 -14.48 4.88 -21.12
N TYR A 80 -14.77 4.49 -19.87
CA TYR A 80 -14.08 5.02 -18.69
C TYR A 80 -12.61 4.57 -18.62
N ASN A 81 -12.27 3.41 -19.19
CA ASN A 81 -10.95 2.80 -19.00
C ASN A 81 -9.81 3.60 -19.67
N PRO A 82 -9.92 4.04 -20.95
CA PRO A 82 -8.90 4.88 -21.55
C PRO A 82 -8.76 6.23 -20.83
N LEU A 83 -9.87 6.83 -20.39
CA LEU A 83 -9.84 8.06 -19.61
C LEU A 83 -9.12 7.88 -18.27
N ALA A 84 -9.41 6.79 -17.55
CA ALA A 84 -8.73 6.44 -16.30
C ALA A 84 -7.22 6.24 -16.51
N ALA A 85 -6.83 5.57 -17.59
CA ALA A 85 -5.43 5.34 -17.94
C ALA A 85 -4.72 6.66 -18.30
N ALA A 86 -5.36 7.55 -19.05
CA ALA A 86 -4.84 8.87 -19.39
C ALA A 86 -4.64 9.74 -18.14
N ILE A 87 -5.61 9.72 -17.22
CA ILE A 87 -5.52 10.43 -15.93
C ILE A 87 -4.40 9.86 -15.07
N TYR A 88 -4.31 8.54 -14.93
CA TYR A 88 -3.24 7.88 -14.19
C TYR A 88 -1.86 8.29 -14.73
N LYS A 89 -1.67 8.21 -16.05
CA LYS A 89 -0.43 8.61 -16.73
C LYS A 89 -0.11 10.10 -16.54
N ALA A 90 -1.09 10.97 -16.71
CA ALA A 90 -0.91 12.42 -16.52
C ALA A 90 -0.48 12.75 -15.09
N ARG A 91 -1.12 12.13 -14.09
CA ARG A 91 -0.77 12.27 -12.68
C ARG A 91 0.68 11.87 -12.41
N GLU A 92 1.11 10.69 -12.88
CA GLU A 92 2.50 10.24 -12.71
C GLU A 92 3.50 11.19 -13.38
N LEU A 93 3.18 11.68 -14.59
CA LEU A 93 4.05 12.62 -15.31
C LEU A 93 4.14 13.98 -14.61
N MET A 94 3.05 14.50 -14.05
CA MET A 94 3.08 15.75 -13.29
C MET A 94 3.99 15.64 -12.07
N LYS A 95 3.92 14.52 -11.34
CA LYS A 95 4.80 14.23 -10.18
C LYS A 95 6.27 14.11 -10.58
N MET A 96 6.55 13.40 -11.68
CA MET A 96 7.90 13.27 -12.21
C MET A 96 8.49 14.61 -12.67
N ASP A 97 7.70 15.44 -13.37
CA ASP A 97 8.13 16.75 -13.88
C ASP A 97 8.36 17.76 -12.76
N GLY A 98 7.47 17.78 -11.77
CA GLY A 98 7.61 18.57 -10.54
C GLY A 98 8.78 18.13 -9.65
N GLY A 99 9.44 17.02 -9.95
CA GLY A 99 10.58 16.53 -9.18
C GLY A 99 10.18 15.88 -7.86
N GLU A 100 8.93 15.45 -7.72
CA GLU A 100 8.40 14.65 -6.61
C GLU A 100 8.90 13.18 -6.72
N ASN A 101 10.17 13.01 -7.10
CA ASN A 101 10.89 11.74 -7.00
C ASN A 101 11.61 11.61 -5.65
N SER A 102 11.58 12.65 -4.80
CA SER A 102 12.04 12.55 -3.42
C SER A 102 10.95 11.86 -2.59
N PHE A 103 11.21 10.61 -2.23
CA PHE A 103 10.46 9.87 -1.21
C PHE A 103 10.63 10.43 0.21
N ASP A 104 11.15 11.66 0.33
CA ASP A 104 11.33 12.40 1.55
C ASP A 104 10.28 13.50 1.58
N GLU A 105 9.42 13.43 2.59
CA GLU A 105 8.32 14.37 2.86
C GLU A 105 8.81 15.79 3.19
N GLU A 106 10.12 16.01 3.19
CA GLU A 106 10.80 17.28 3.39
C GLU A 106 11.71 17.53 2.17
N GLU A 107 11.56 18.67 1.50
CA GLU A 107 12.24 19.07 0.24
C GLU A 107 11.63 18.45 -1.04
N SER A 108 10.90 19.18 -1.89
CA SER A 108 11.03 20.59 -2.27
C SER A 108 9.72 21.10 -2.87
N GLU A 109 9.26 22.30 -2.48
CA GLU A 109 8.19 23.02 -3.19
C GLU A 109 8.70 23.50 -4.55
N ARG A 110 8.94 22.57 -5.47
CA ARG A 110 8.99 22.93 -6.89
C ARG A 110 7.58 23.20 -7.33
N GLU A 111 7.40 24.25 -8.13
CA GLU A 111 6.12 24.57 -8.73
C GLU A 111 5.70 23.42 -9.64
N MET A 112 4.73 22.64 -9.16
CA MET A 112 4.08 21.59 -9.95
C MET A 112 3.39 22.25 -11.15
N PRO A 113 3.35 21.59 -12.33
CA PRO A 113 2.59 22.10 -13.45
C PRO A 113 1.13 22.34 -13.05
N GLU A 114 0.59 23.54 -13.30
CA GLU A 114 -0.80 23.88 -12.93
C GLU A 114 -1.81 22.90 -13.55
N LYS A 115 -1.54 22.49 -14.80
CA LYS A 115 -2.37 21.56 -15.57
C LYS A 115 -1.53 20.68 -16.48
N TRP A 116 -2.06 19.51 -16.83
CA TRP A 116 -1.43 18.55 -17.74
C TRP A 116 -2.43 18.05 -18.79
N PRO A 117 -2.06 17.98 -20.07
CA PRO A 117 -2.95 17.49 -21.13
C PRO A 117 -3.21 15.99 -20.99
N LEU A 118 -4.47 15.58 -21.18
CA LEU A 118 -4.85 14.18 -21.22
C LEU A 118 -4.67 13.62 -22.63
N ASP A 119 -3.89 12.55 -22.72
CA ASP A 119 -3.66 11.76 -23.93
C ASP A 119 -4.90 10.89 -24.23
N LEU A 120 -5.81 11.42 -25.05
CA LEU A 120 -7.13 10.84 -25.35
C LEU A 120 -7.30 10.58 -26.86
N ASP A 121 -6.22 10.19 -27.53
CA ASP A 121 -6.25 9.77 -28.93
C ASP A 121 -7.25 8.62 -29.13
N ASP A 122 -8.07 8.70 -30.17
CA ASP A 122 -9.14 7.74 -30.51
C ASP A 122 -10.20 7.50 -29.42
N TRP A 123 -10.20 8.28 -28.33
CA TRP A 123 -11.23 8.21 -27.30
C TRP A 123 -12.47 9.04 -27.66
N TRP A 124 -12.27 10.14 -28.38
CA TRP A 124 -13.32 11.05 -28.81
C TRP A 124 -14.18 10.43 -29.92
N ILE A 125 -15.50 10.49 -29.75
CA ILE A 125 -16.45 10.28 -30.83
C ILE A 125 -16.52 11.58 -31.65
N GLY A 126 -16.00 11.54 -32.87
CA GLY A 126 -16.00 12.67 -33.79
C GLY A 126 -14.70 13.48 -33.74
N GLN A 127 -14.82 14.81 -33.71
CA GLN A 127 -13.63 15.68 -33.66
C GLN A 127 -12.97 15.59 -32.28
N GLY A 128 -11.68 15.26 -32.27
CA GLY A 128 -10.85 15.28 -31.06
C GLY A 128 -10.82 16.65 -30.40
N LYS A 129 -10.82 16.66 -29.07
CA LYS A 129 -10.79 17.87 -28.24
C LYS A 129 -9.64 17.79 -27.24
N GLU A 130 -9.23 18.95 -26.73
CA GLU A 130 -8.26 19.01 -25.65
C GLU A 130 -8.97 18.83 -24.30
N ALA A 131 -8.38 18.01 -23.44
CA ALA A 131 -8.78 17.90 -22.05
C ALA A 131 -7.53 17.98 -21.18
N PHE A 132 -7.69 18.54 -19.98
CA PHE A 132 -6.61 18.74 -19.03
C PHE A 132 -7.04 18.26 -17.66
N ILE A 133 -6.08 17.77 -16.88
CA ILE A 133 -6.21 17.59 -15.43
C ILE A 133 -5.44 18.70 -14.74
N THR A 134 -5.96 19.23 -13.64
CA THR A 134 -5.27 20.26 -12.84
C THR A 134 -4.56 19.64 -11.64
N TRP A 135 -3.47 20.25 -11.21
CA TRP A 135 -2.78 19.81 -10.00
C TRP A 135 -3.62 20.01 -8.74
N ASP A 136 -4.46 21.04 -8.71
CA ASP A 136 -5.38 21.28 -7.61
C ASP A 136 -6.44 20.18 -7.49
N ASP A 137 -7.00 19.69 -8.60
CA ASP A 137 -7.92 18.54 -8.58
C ASP A 137 -7.22 17.27 -8.07
N ILE A 138 -5.96 17.04 -8.48
CA ILE A 138 -5.14 15.91 -8.00
C ILE A 138 -4.94 16.01 -6.49
N LYS A 139 -4.45 17.15 -5.99
CA LYS A 139 -4.24 17.35 -4.54
C LYS A 139 -5.54 17.19 -3.75
N ALA A 140 -6.65 17.73 -4.25
CA ALA A 140 -7.93 17.64 -3.56
C ALA A 140 -8.41 16.19 -3.44
N VAL A 141 -8.34 15.42 -4.53
CA VAL A 141 -8.71 14.00 -4.54
C VAL A 141 -7.76 13.15 -3.68
N GLU A 142 -6.46 13.41 -3.75
CA GLU A 142 -5.48 12.70 -2.92
C GLU A 142 -5.67 13.00 -1.44
N ALA A 143 -5.90 14.26 -1.06
CA ALA A 143 -6.16 14.64 0.32
C ALA A 143 -7.44 13.99 0.87
N GLU A 144 -8.52 13.95 0.06
CA GLU A 144 -9.75 13.25 0.42
C GLU A 144 -9.49 11.75 0.62
N TYR A 145 -8.77 11.12 -0.31
CA TYR A 145 -8.42 9.70 -0.23
C TYR A 145 -7.57 9.37 1.00
N ILE A 146 -6.54 10.19 1.28
CA ILE A 146 -5.67 10.07 2.46
C ILE A 146 -6.50 10.16 3.74
N SER A 147 -7.37 11.17 3.82
CA SER A 147 -8.23 11.38 4.99
C SER A 147 -9.18 10.20 5.21
N GLU A 148 -9.84 9.71 4.17
CA GLU A 148 -10.75 8.57 4.29
C GLU A 148 -10.01 7.28 4.69
N LEU A 149 -8.81 7.06 4.15
CA LEU A 149 -8.01 5.87 4.48
C LEU A 149 -7.51 5.96 5.92
N ALA A 150 -7.04 7.13 6.35
CA ALA A 150 -6.64 7.39 7.73
C ALA A 150 -7.80 7.18 8.71
N GLU A 151 -8.98 7.74 8.44
CA GLU A 151 -10.18 7.51 9.26
C GLU A 151 -10.57 6.03 9.35
N THR A 152 -10.38 5.29 8.26
CA THR A 152 -10.71 3.87 8.23
C THR A 152 -9.71 3.04 9.03
N LEU A 153 -8.42 3.39 8.95
CA LEU A 153 -7.38 2.85 9.82
C LEU A 153 -7.67 3.19 11.29
N ASP A 154 -8.06 4.42 11.62
CA ASP A 154 -8.42 4.82 12.99
C ASP A 154 -9.55 3.98 13.56
N ARG A 155 -10.58 3.69 12.76
CA ARG A 155 -11.68 2.79 13.16
C ARG A 155 -11.20 1.36 13.42
N LEU A 156 -10.19 0.89 12.67
CA LEU A 156 -9.54 -0.38 12.96
C LEU A 156 -8.83 -0.32 14.32
N LEU A 157 -8.04 0.73 14.56
CA LEU A 157 -7.29 0.91 15.81
C LEU A 157 -8.22 0.94 17.03
N LEU A 158 -9.30 1.72 16.95
CA LEU A 158 -10.31 1.81 18.01
C LEU A 158 -10.96 0.44 18.27
N CYS A 159 -11.31 -0.32 17.23
CA CYS A 159 -11.86 -1.67 17.42
C CYS A 159 -10.85 -2.61 18.11
N LEU A 160 -9.57 -2.54 17.74
CA LEU A 160 -8.53 -3.33 18.37
C LEU A 160 -8.34 -2.95 19.84
N GLU A 161 -8.55 -1.68 20.17
CA GLU A 161 -8.52 -1.18 21.54
C GLU A 161 -9.72 -1.64 22.38
N GLU A 162 -10.95 -1.48 21.88
CA GLU A 162 -12.19 -1.88 22.57
C GLU A 162 -12.24 -3.38 22.89
N THR A 163 -11.52 -4.19 22.12
CA THR A 163 -11.44 -5.64 22.31
C THR A 163 -10.33 -6.09 23.27
N LYS A 164 -9.51 -5.16 23.79
CA LYS A 164 -8.56 -5.44 24.88
C LYS A 164 -9.32 -5.75 26.17
N PRO A 165 -8.95 -6.78 26.95
CA PRO A 165 -9.46 -6.92 28.31
C PRO A 165 -9.07 -5.66 29.10
N GLN A 166 -10.07 -4.97 29.68
CA GLN A 166 -9.84 -3.79 30.50
C GLN A 166 -9.02 -4.19 31.73
N ASP A 167 -7.71 -4.00 31.64
CA ASP A 167 -6.83 -3.98 32.80
C ASP A 167 -6.81 -2.54 33.32
N PRO A 168 -7.44 -2.25 34.47
CA PRO A 168 -7.62 -0.88 34.96
C PRO A 168 -6.31 -0.16 35.31
N ASP A 169 -5.16 -0.85 35.32
CA ASP A 169 -3.84 -0.28 35.60
C ASP A 169 -3.07 0.16 34.32
N LYS A 170 -3.65 0.05 33.11
CA LYS A 170 -2.98 0.41 31.83
C LYS A 170 -3.87 1.21 30.87
N SER A 171 -4.42 2.33 31.35
CA SER A 171 -5.41 3.12 30.60
C SER A 171 -4.87 4.07 29.51
N ASP A 172 -3.55 4.22 29.35
CA ASP A 172 -3.01 5.38 28.60
C ASP A 172 -2.31 5.06 27.25
N GLU A 173 -2.35 3.81 26.77
CA GLU A 173 -1.65 3.39 25.54
C GLU A 173 -2.60 3.08 24.36
N ALA A 174 -3.59 3.96 24.14
CA ALA A 174 -4.60 3.79 23.08
C ALA A 174 -3.98 3.76 21.66
N TYR A 175 -2.97 4.60 21.42
CA TYR A 175 -2.37 4.80 20.09
C TYR A 175 -1.03 4.10 19.89
N SER A 176 -0.35 3.64 20.94
CA SER A 176 1.02 3.07 20.87
C SER A 176 1.07 1.56 20.60
N ILE A 177 0.10 1.03 19.84
CA ILE A 177 -0.13 -0.41 19.80
C ILE A 177 0.89 -1.13 18.91
N PHE A 178 1.46 -0.48 17.89
CA PHE A 178 2.31 -1.19 16.94
C PHE A 178 3.79 -0.88 17.12
N ASP A 179 4.59 -1.94 17.18
CA ASP A 179 6.04 -1.83 17.18
C ASP A 179 6.56 -1.39 15.80
N LYS A 180 5.84 -1.79 14.73
CA LYS A 180 6.18 -1.50 13.33
C LYS A 180 4.94 -1.54 12.45
N VAL A 181 4.97 -0.74 11.39
CA VAL A 181 4.02 -0.84 10.27
C VAL A 181 4.77 -1.33 9.02
N ILE A 182 4.18 -2.25 8.28
CA ILE A 182 4.71 -2.78 7.02
C ILE A 182 3.75 -2.37 5.90
N ILE A 183 4.24 -1.65 4.90
CA ILE A 183 3.48 -1.26 3.71
C ILE A 183 3.95 -2.13 2.54
N LEU A 184 3.02 -2.86 1.93
CA LEU A 184 3.22 -3.76 0.81
C LEU A 184 2.42 -3.29 -0.41
N GLY A 185 2.91 -3.56 -1.62
CA GLY A 185 2.26 -3.14 -2.87
C GLY A 185 3.00 -2.03 -3.62
N ASN A 186 2.53 -1.74 -4.84
CA ASN A 186 3.16 -0.76 -5.75
C ASN A 186 2.23 -0.09 -6.76
N PHE A 187 0.91 -0.23 -6.63
CA PHE A 187 -0.02 0.19 -7.69
C PHE A 187 -0.33 1.69 -7.74
N CYS A 188 -0.08 2.39 -6.65
CA CYS A 188 -0.17 3.85 -6.59
C CYS A 188 1.01 4.40 -5.82
N ASP A 189 1.12 5.73 -5.91
CA ASP A 189 2.09 6.51 -5.18
C ASP A 189 2.11 6.12 -3.70
N ARG A 190 3.27 5.63 -3.28
CA ARG A 190 3.49 5.11 -1.93
C ARG A 190 3.39 6.22 -0.88
N SER A 191 3.66 7.46 -1.26
CA SER A 191 3.58 8.62 -0.35
C SER A 191 2.16 8.78 0.21
N ILE A 192 1.13 8.51 -0.60
CA ILE A 192 -0.28 8.59 -0.20
C ILE A 192 -0.57 7.60 0.92
N ILE A 193 -0.18 6.34 0.74
CA ILE A 193 -0.41 5.28 1.73
C ILE A 193 0.37 5.57 3.01
N ARG A 194 1.62 6.06 2.89
CA ARG A 194 2.44 6.46 4.03
C ARG A 194 1.82 7.61 4.81
N GLN A 195 1.32 8.64 4.12
CA GLN A 195 0.66 9.78 4.75
C GLN A 195 -0.59 9.33 5.50
N ALA A 196 -1.43 8.47 4.89
CA ALA A 196 -2.61 7.94 5.57
C ALA A 196 -2.26 7.11 6.82
N VAL A 197 -1.23 6.26 6.71
CA VAL A 197 -0.71 5.48 7.84
C VAL A 197 -0.16 6.39 8.93
N ARG A 198 0.62 7.42 8.60
CA ARG A 198 1.15 8.38 9.57
C ARG A 198 0.05 9.20 10.23
N GLN A 199 -0.95 9.63 9.48
CA GLN A 199 -2.08 10.38 10.02
C GLN A 199 -2.88 9.56 11.05
N SER A 200 -2.99 8.24 10.84
CA SER A 200 -3.74 7.36 11.75
C SER A 200 -2.90 6.77 12.88
N VAL A 201 -1.77 6.13 12.55
CA VAL A 201 -0.89 5.47 13.51
C VAL A 201 0.02 6.48 14.21
N GLY A 202 0.40 7.57 13.57
CA GLY A 202 1.37 8.53 14.10
C GLY A 202 2.82 8.10 13.91
N ASP A 203 3.76 9.00 14.25
CA ASP A 203 5.19 8.85 13.96
C ASP A 203 5.95 7.92 14.91
N HIS A 204 5.28 7.39 15.92
CA HIS A 204 5.91 6.55 16.94
C HIS A 204 6.26 5.15 16.41
N ALA A 205 5.54 4.65 15.40
CA ALA A 205 5.75 3.33 14.83
C ALA A 205 6.61 3.44 13.55
N PRO A 206 7.81 2.83 13.51
CA PRO A 206 8.62 2.82 12.29
C PRO A 206 7.90 2.10 11.15
N ILE A 207 7.87 2.75 9.98
CA ILE A 207 7.28 2.23 8.74
C ILE A 207 8.36 1.55 7.89
N ILE A 208 8.16 0.27 7.58
CA ILE A 208 8.93 -0.53 6.64
C ILE A 208 8.16 -0.60 5.32
N GLY A 209 8.82 -0.33 4.20
CA GLY A 209 8.18 -0.31 2.89
C GLY A 209 7.56 1.04 2.53
N GLY A 210 7.04 1.11 1.31
CA GLY A 210 6.43 2.33 0.76
C GLY A 210 7.41 3.48 0.50
N ARG A 211 8.73 3.29 0.57
CA ARG A 211 9.71 4.38 0.35
C ARG A 211 10.61 4.17 -0.85
N LYS A 212 10.89 2.93 -1.25
CA LYS A 212 11.80 2.63 -2.37
C LYS A 212 11.07 1.83 -3.43
N ASP A 213 11.52 1.95 -4.68
CA ASP A 213 11.00 1.11 -5.76
C ASP A 213 11.22 -0.38 -5.49
N SER A 214 12.29 -0.73 -4.79
CA SER A 214 12.58 -2.10 -4.37
C SER A 214 11.58 -2.67 -3.37
N ASP A 215 10.76 -1.83 -2.71
CA ASP A 215 9.83 -2.28 -1.67
C ASP A 215 8.68 -3.13 -2.25
N VAL A 216 8.42 -3.03 -3.57
CA VAL A 216 7.52 -3.95 -4.29
C VAL A 216 7.92 -5.42 -4.10
N LEU A 217 9.19 -5.69 -3.84
CA LEU A 217 9.71 -7.05 -3.72
C LEU A 217 9.55 -7.62 -2.31
N LEU A 218 9.08 -6.84 -1.32
CA LEU A 218 8.97 -7.30 0.07
C LEU A 218 8.16 -8.59 0.20
N GLU A 219 7.02 -8.67 -0.49
CA GLU A 219 6.16 -9.86 -0.51
C GLU A 219 6.85 -11.06 -1.16
N ALA A 220 7.43 -10.84 -2.34
CA ALA A 220 8.14 -11.88 -3.09
C ALA A 220 9.34 -12.42 -2.31
N LEU A 221 10.09 -11.55 -1.64
CA LEU A 221 11.22 -11.91 -0.79
C LEU A 221 10.77 -12.71 0.44
N ALA A 222 9.65 -12.32 1.07
CA ALA A 222 9.08 -13.07 2.18
C ALA A 222 8.64 -14.48 1.74
N GLY A 223 7.95 -14.59 0.60
CA GLY A 223 7.56 -15.87 0.02
C GLY A 223 8.75 -16.76 -0.34
N ALA A 224 9.78 -16.20 -0.98
CA ALA A 224 11.00 -16.93 -1.33
C ALA A 224 11.73 -17.47 -0.09
N ARG A 225 11.86 -16.65 0.96
CA ARG A 225 12.46 -17.07 2.23
C ARG A 225 11.65 -18.19 2.89
N MET A 226 10.33 -18.07 2.89
CA MET A 226 9.45 -19.11 3.42
C MET A 226 9.60 -20.43 2.66
N GLY A 227 9.62 -20.39 1.33
CA GLY A 227 9.87 -21.58 0.50
C GLY A 227 11.23 -22.22 0.76
N PHE A 228 12.29 -21.43 0.92
CA PHE A 228 13.61 -21.93 1.27
C PHE A 228 13.64 -22.62 2.64
N MET A 229 13.02 -22.02 3.67
CA MET A 229 12.92 -22.63 5.00
C MET A 229 12.19 -23.97 4.99
N PHE A 230 11.10 -24.09 4.21
CA PHE A 230 10.38 -25.35 4.05
C PHE A 230 11.26 -26.41 3.38
N HIS A 231 11.97 -26.03 2.31
CA HIS A 231 12.88 -26.94 1.62
C HIS A 231 14.01 -27.46 2.53
N GLU A 232 14.64 -26.58 3.33
CA GLU A 232 15.66 -26.99 4.29
C GLU A 232 15.09 -27.89 5.40
N ALA A 233 13.87 -27.62 5.87
CA ALA A 233 13.23 -28.44 6.89
C ALA A 233 12.90 -29.85 6.36
N GLU A 234 12.42 -29.96 5.12
CA GLU A 234 12.19 -31.25 4.44
C GLU A 234 13.50 -32.04 4.31
N HIS A 235 14.58 -31.40 3.84
CA HIS A 235 15.88 -32.05 3.69
C HIS A 235 16.41 -32.60 5.03
N ARG A 236 16.27 -31.85 6.13
CA ARG A 236 16.68 -32.32 7.47
C ARG A 236 15.86 -33.53 7.94
N ILE A 237 14.56 -33.55 7.65
CA ILE A 237 13.69 -34.68 7.98
C ILE A 237 14.09 -35.92 7.17
N GLU A 238 14.42 -35.76 5.89
CA GLU A 238 14.89 -36.85 5.03
C GLU A 238 16.26 -37.41 5.47
N GLU A 239 17.20 -36.54 5.86
CA GLU A 239 18.50 -36.95 6.42
C GLU A 239 18.35 -37.71 7.75
N ASP A 240 17.46 -37.25 8.64
CA ASP A 240 17.18 -37.92 9.92
C ASP A 240 16.49 -39.29 9.71
N GLN A 241 15.61 -39.42 8.71
CA GLN A 241 14.97 -40.70 8.36
C GLN A 241 15.94 -41.67 7.66
N GLY A 242 16.82 -41.17 6.79
CA GLY A 242 17.85 -41.99 6.12
C GLY A 242 18.93 -42.50 7.08
N SER A 243 19.28 -41.72 8.10
CA SER A 243 20.26 -42.11 9.12
C SER A 243 19.68 -43.07 10.18
N GLN A 244 18.36 -43.08 10.42
CA GLN A 244 17.71 -44.11 11.25
C GLN A 244 17.60 -45.49 10.56
N GLN A 245 17.57 -45.55 9.23
CA GLN A 245 17.54 -46.84 8.49
C GLN A 245 18.89 -47.58 8.48
N LEU A 246 20.01 -46.89 8.69
CA LEU A 246 21.36 -47.49 8.67
C LEU A 246 21.84 -48.01 10.04
N GLY A 247 21.11 -47.72 11.13
CA GLY A 247 21.51 -48.10 12.50
C GLY A 247 20.92 -49.42 13.02
N GLY A 248 20.21 -50.19 12.19
CA GLY A 248 19.27 -51.19 12.67
C GLY A 248 19.43 -52.61 12.12
N HIS A 249 20.61 -53.09 11.72
CA HIS A 249 20.81 -54.53 11.41
C HIS A 249 22.28 -54.98 11.44
N GLU A 250 22.97 -54.90 12.58
CA GLU A 250 24.13 -55.78 12.83
C GLU A 250 24.19 -56.11 14.33
N GLU A 251 23.48 -57.17 14.73
CA GLU A 251 23.85 -58.03 15.87
C GLU A 251 22.90 -59.24 15.92
N LEU A 252 23.29 -60.32 15.22
CA LEU A 252 22.93 -61.71 15.53
C LEU A 252 24.08 -62.63 15.10
#